data_AF-A0A7S0RCR0-F1
#
_entry.id   AF-A0A7S0RCR0-F1
#
_cell.length_a   1.000
_cell.length_b   1.000
_cell.length_c   1.000
_cell.angle_alpha   90.00
_cell.angle_beta   90.00
_cell.angle_gamma   90.00
#
_symmetry.space_group_name_H-M   'P 1'
#
loop_
_entity.id
_entity.type
_entity.pdbx_description
1 polymer ?
#
loop_
_entity_poly.entity_id
_entity_poly.type
_entity_poly.pdbx_seq_one_letter_code
_entity_poly.pdbx_strand_id
1 'polypeptide(L)'
;YTDRLEGKVSIIMLTNDAASRRKAQEEGLTALGPLVYVKQHRPDATELLDLVAAPQGEGAGDDPDAEQAGTSGGGGGGGSGRPAKRARLFAEHKSNSDVTAGIKEGRYHQGVLRVGRFNPYEGRVASGSVGQDILVSGRIDMNRAFDGDIVAVELLPEAQWRSPSARLPGGASAAGDNDAAAGEEEDGLEP
;
A
#
# COMPACT_ATOMS: atom_id res chain seq x y z
N TYR A 1 -16.58 1.35 35.83
CA TYR A 1 -15.64 0.53 36.62
C TYR A 1 -15.02 1.33 37.74
N THR A 2 -14.51 2.53 37.45
CA THR A 2 -14.01 3.52 38.43
C THR A 2 -14.96 3.71 39.61
N ASP A 3 -16.22 4.03 39.35
CA ASP A 3 -17.20 4.28 40.42
C ASP A 3 -17.49 3.03 41.26
N ARG A 4 -17.62 1.87 40.59
CA ARG A 4 -17.93 0.59 41.22
C ARG A 4 -16.80 0.06 42.10
N LEU A 5 -15.56 0.39 41.77
CA LEU A 5 -14.36 -0.09 42.47
C LEU A 5 -13.86 0.90 43.53
N GLU A 6 -14.49 2.09 43.65
CA GLU A 6 -14.26 3.08 44.71
C GLU A 6 -12.77 3.42 44.92
N GLY A 7 -11.98 3.41 43.85
CA GLY A 7 -10.53 3.69 43.91
C GLY A 7 -9.67 2.60 44.56
N LYS A 8 -10.22 1.43 44.90
CA LYS A 8 -9.45 0.29 45.45
C LYS A 8 -8.46 -0.31 44.45
N VAL A 9 -8.69 -0.06 43.15
CA VAL A 9 -7.85 -0.53 42.05
C VAL A 9 -7.66 0.62 41.06
N SER A 10 -6.42 0.82 40.60
CA SER A 10 -6.11 1.78 39.54
C SER A 10 -6.64 1.26 38.20
N ILE A 11 -7.43 2.08 37.50
CA ILE A 11 -8.02 1.74 36.22
C ILE A 11 -7.52 2.74 35.19
N ILE A 12 -6.92 2.22 34.12
CA ILE A 12 -6.37 3.00 33.03
C ILE A 12 -7.09 2.60 31.75
N MET A 13 -7.68 3.57 31.06
CA MET A 13 -8.20 3.39 29.70
C MET A 13 -7.04 3.43 28.71
N LEU A 14 -6.80 2.34 28.00
CA LEU A 14 -5.78 2.28 26.96
C LEU A 14 -6.41 2.46 25.58
N THR A 15 -6.01 3.50 24.84
CA THR A 15 -6.53 3.74 23.48
C THR A 15 -5.53 4.47 22.59
N ASN A 16 -5.43 4.04 21.33
CA ASN A 16 -4.61 4.69 20.32
C ASN A 16 -5.31 5.90 19.67
N ASP A 17 -6.63 6.01 19.79
CA ASP A 17 -7.40 7.14 19.28
C ASP A 17 -7.22 8.40 20.13
N ALA A 18 -6.79 9.50 19.50
CA ALA A 18 -6.54 10.76 20.17
C ALA A 18 -7.83 11.43 20.65
N ALA A 19 -8.92 11.33 19.89
CA ALA A 19 -10.19 11.96 20.26
C ALA A 19 -10.81 11.29 21.49
N SER A 20 -10.84 9.96 21.52
CA SER A 20 -11.30 9.17 22.67
C SER A 20 -10.44 9.43 23.92
N ARG A 21 -9.11 9.51 23.78
CA ARG A 21 -8.22 9.87 24.91
C ARG A 21 -8.56 11.25 25.47
N ARG A 22 -8.68 12.26 24.60
CA ARG A 22 -8.96 13.64 25.01
C ARG A 22 -10.29 13.70 25.77
N LYS A 23 -11.35 13.10 25.21
CA LYS A 23 -12.67 13.06 25.85
C LYS A 23 -12.64 12.36 27.21
N ALA A 24 -11.95 11.22 27.30
CA ALA A 24 -11.81 10.50 28.56
C ALA A 24 -11.06 11.33 29.63
N GLN A 25 -10.03 12.07 29.23
CA GLN A 25 -9.28 12.97 30.12
C GLN A 25 -10.14 14.16 30.58
N GLU A 26 -10.96 14.73 29.70
CA GLU A 26 -11.93 15.79 30.04
C GLU A 26 -12.98 15.30 31.05
N GLU A 27 -13.39 14.03 30.95
CA GLU A 27 -14.28 13.37 31.91
C GLU A 27 -13.57 12.93 33.20
N GLY A 28 -12.29 13.26 33.38
CA GLY A 28 -11.52 12.95 34.58
C GLY A 28 -11.02 11.50 34.68
N LEU A 29 -11.09 10.74 33.58
CA LEU A 29 -10.59 9.37 33.53
C LEU A 29 -9.09 9.35 33.18
N THR A 30 -8.36 8.40 33.77
CA THR A 30 -6.98 8.14 33.37
C THR A 30 -6.96 7.41 32.03
N ALA A 31 -6.59 8.11 30.95
CA ALA A 31 -6.48 7.52 29.62
C ALA A 31 -5.09 7.74 29.01
N LEU A 32 -4.47 6.65 28.52
CA LEU A 32 -3.12 6.62 27.96
C LEU A 32 -3.10 5.97 26.57
N GLY A 33 -2.13 6.39 25.75
CA GLY A 33 -1.77 5.66 24.53
C GLY A 33 -0.84 4.48 24.85
N PRO A 34 -0.80 3.43 24.01
CA PRO A 34 0.08 2.27 24.23
C PRO A 34 1.54 2.64 24.50
N LEU A 35 2.09 3.59 23.72
CA LEU A 35 3.47 4.06 23.89
C LEU A 35 3.72 4.69 25.27
N VAL A 36 2.80 5.53 25.72
CA VAL A 36 2.91 6.25 26.99
C VAL A 36 2.77 5.26 28.15
N TYR A 37 1.83 4.33 28.03
CA TYR A 37 1.62 3.29 29.03
C TYR A 37 2.87 2.43 29.24
N VAL A 38 3.49 1.94 28.16
CA VAL A 38 4.71 1.13 28.27
C VAL A 38 5.84 1.93 28.95
N LYS A 39 6.06 3.18 28.53
CA LYS A 39 7.11 4.02 29.12
C LYS A 39 6.91 4.30 30.60
N GLN A 40 5.67 4.53 31.03
CA GLN A 40 5.36 4.93 32.41
C GLN A 40 5.20 3.74 33.36
N HIS A 41 4.59 2.64 32.88
CA HIS A 41 4.20 1.52 33.73
C HIS A 41 5.07 0.28 33.55
N ARG A 42 5.85 0.19 32.47
CA ARG A 42 6.74 -0.93 32.18
C ARG A 42 8.16 -0.47 31.77
N PRO A 43 8.86 0.30 32.62
CA PRO A 43 10.23 0.72 32.34
C PRO A 43 11.23 -0.46 32.31
N ASP A 44 10.84 -1.58 32.91
CA ASP A 44 11.56 -2.86 32.91
C ASP A 44 11.53 -3.59 31.56
N ALA A 45 10.62 -3.23 30.67
CA ALA A 45 10.35 -3.95 29.43
C ALA A 45 10.57 -3.04 28.21
N THR A 46 11.83 -2.67 27.96
CA THR A 46 12.18 -1.77 26.86
C THR A 46 11.92 -2.37 25.48
N GLU A 47 11.94 -3.70 25.36
CA GLU A 47 11.59 -4.45 24.15
C GLU A 47 10.16 -4.19 23.67
N LEU A 48 9.26 -3.77 24.57
CA LEU A 48 7.90 -3.44 24.20
C LEU A 48 7.81 -2.14 23.40
N LEU A 49 8.77 -1.24 23.53
CA LEU A 49 8.79 0.04 22.79
C LEU A 49 8.90 -0.19 21.29
N ASP A 50 9.67 -1.20 20.89
CA ASP A 50 9.87 -1.57 19.48
C ASP A 50 8.64 -2.27 18.88
N LEU A 51 7.76 -2.82 19.73
CA LEU A 51 6.53 -3.49 19.32
C LEU A 51 5.33 -2.53 19.22
N VAL A 52 5.46 -1.29 19.74
CA VAL A 52 4.37 -0.31 19.65
C VAL A 52 4.29 0.23 18.23
N ALA A 53 3.13 0.02 17.59
CA ALA A 53 2.85 0.58 16.28
C ALA A 53 3.07 2.10 16.28
N ALA A 54 3.74 2.61 15.24
CA ALA A 54 3.91 4.04 15.06
C ALA A 54 2.54 4.73 15.06
N PRO A 55 2.43 5.93 15.66
CA PRO A 55 1.18 6.67 15.63
C PRO A 55 0.75 6.87 14.18
N GLN A 56 -0.52 6.60 13.88
CA GLN A 56 -1.11 6.91 12.59
C GLN A 56 -1.14 8.44 12.47
N GLY A 57 -0.03 9.02 12.00
CA GLY A 57 0.03 10.44 11.70
C GLY A 57 -0.93 10.74 10.57
N GLU A 58 -1.78 11.76 10.78
CA GLU A 58 -2.67 12.41 9.81
C GLU A 58 -1.89 13.05 8.65
N GLY A 59 -1.12 12.24 7.93
CA GLY A 59 -0.26 12.66 6.82
C GLY A 59 -0.05 11.53 5.80
N ALA A 60 -0.83 10.45 5.92
CA ALA A 60 -0.88 9.36 4.97
C ALA A 60 -2.27 9.24 4.36
N GLY A 61 -2.85 10.37 3.94
CA GLY A 61 -3.67 10.35 2.74
C GLY A 61 -5.07 10.93 2.77
N ASP A 62 -5.20 12.22 3.08
CA ASP A 62 -6.47 12.94 2.87
C ASP A 62 -6.17 14.37 2.38
N ASP A 63 -5.69 14.47 1.14
CA ASP A 63 -5.51 15.74 0.42
C ASP A 63 -5.91 15.46 -1.04
N PRO A 64 -7.15 15.77 -1.46
CA PRO A 64 -7.70 15.40 -2.77
C PRO A 64 -7.17 16.23 -3.95
N ASP A 65 -6.28 17.20 -3.69
CA ASP A 65 -5.89 18.24 -4.67
C ASP A 65 -4.40 18.19 -5.08
N ALA A 66 -3.76 17.00 -5.04
CA ALA A 66 -2.39 16.84 -5.51
C ALA A 66 -2.37 16.31 -6.95
N GLU A 67 -2.55 17.20 -7.91
CA GLU A 67 -2.35 16.91 -9.33
C GLU A 67 -0.91 16.45 -9.64
N GLN A 68 -0.87 15.59 -10.65
CA GLN A 68 0.23 14.80 -11.17
C GLN A 68 1.41 15.66 -11.67
N ALA A 69 2.55 15.59 -11.00
CA ALA A 69 3.83 16.03 -11.56
C ALA A 69 4.90 14.95 -11.32
N GLY A 70 5.46 14.45 -12.43
CA GLY A 70 6.26 13.24 -12.50
C GLY A 70 7.70 13.33 -11.98
N THR A 71 8.35 12.17 -12.08
CA THR A 71 9.79 11.90 -12.18
C THR A 71 10.76 12.90 -11.56
N SER A 72 11.37 12.50 -10.44
CA SER A 72 12.84 12.47 -10.31
C SER A 72 13.25 11.66 -9.08
N GLY A 73 14.11 10.66 -9.29
CA GLY A 73 14.74 9.88 -8.23
C GLY A 73 15.85 10.65 -7.48
N GLY A 74 16.52 9.94 -6.57
CA GLY A 74 17.76 10.37 -5.92
C GLY A 74 17.73 10.15 -4.41
N GLY A 75 18.57 9.24 -3.91
CA GLY A 75 18.58 8.80 -2.53
C GLY A 75 19.51 9.59 -1.58
N GLY A 76 19.52 9.11 -0.33
CA GLY A 76 20.65 9.17 0.61
C GLY A 76 20.90 10.49 1.35
N GLY A 77 21.05 10.39 2.67
CA GLY A 77 21.82 11.35 3.49
C GLY A 77 20.99 12.16 4.48
N GLY A 78 21.28 11.96 5.77
CA GLY A 78 20.58 12.60 6.89
C GLY A 78 20.79 14.11 7.00
N GLY A 79 19.92 14.73 7.79
CA GLY A 79 20.00 16.14 8.14
C GLY A 79 18.62 16.69 8.45
N SER A 80 18.44 17.19 9.67
CA SER A 80 17.27 17.90 10.17
C SER A 80 16.71 18.90 9.14
N GLY A 81 15.49 18.65 8.66
CA GLY A 81 14.77 19.53 7.75
C GLY A 81 13.31 19.11 7.70
N ARG A 82 12.40 20.10 7.73
CA ARG A 82 10.92 19.98 7.70
C ARG A 82 10.45 18.82 6.81
N PRO A 83 9.35 18.10 7.17
CA PRO A 83 8.83 17.06 6.31
C PRO A 83 8.39 17.69 4.98
N ALA A 84 9.24 17.57 3.96
CA ALA A 84 8.84 17.81 2.59
C ALA A 84 7.60 16.93 2.35
N LYS A 85 6.52 17.56 1.87
CA LYS A 85 5.23 16.92 1.57
C LYS A 85 5.53 15.67 0.73
N ARG A 86 5.44 14.49 1.34
CA ARG A 86 5.83 13.23 0.69
C ARG A 86 4.94 13.05 -0.53
N ALA A 87 5.51 13.15 -1.73
CA ALA A 87 4.78 12.86 -2.96
C ALA A 87 4.20 11.44 -2.87
N ARG A 88 2.91 11.31 -3.16
CA ARG A 88 2.19 10.04 -3.06
C ARG A 88 2.61 9.19 -4.26
N LEU A 89 3.54 8.25 -4.01
CA LEU A 89 4.10 7.39 -5.07
C LEU A 89 3.06 6.42 -5.64
N PHE A 90 2.09 6.02 -4.82
CA PHE A 90 1.08 5.03 -5.16
C PHE A 90 -0.30 5.66 -5.22
N ALA A 91 -1.11 5.21 -6.18
CA ALA A 91 -2.51 5.59 -6.26
C ALA A 91 -3.27 5.14 -5.01
N GLU A 92 -4.21 5.96 -4.54
CA GLU A 92 -5.12 5.58 -3.46
C GLU A 92 -5.92 4.33 -3.83
N HIS A 93 -6.22 3.52 -2.82
CA HIS A 93 -7.12 2.38 -3.01
C HIS A 93 -8.55 2.89 -3.17
N LYS A 94 -9.29 2.24 -4.07
CA LYS A 94 -10.72 2.50 -4.24
C LYS A 94 -11.50 2.13 -2.97
N SER A 95 -12.66 2.75 -2.78
CA SER A 95 -13.54 2.42 -1.65
C SER A 95 -14.01 0.97 -1.75
N ASN A 96 -14.34 0.35 -0.62
CA ASN A 96 -14.84 -1.02 -0.62
C ASN A 96 -16.14 -1.17 -1.44
N SER A 97 -16.99 -0.14 -1.42
CA SER A 97 -18.21 -0.06 -2.22
C SER A 97 -17.92 -0.11 -3.73
N ASP A 98 -16.96 0.68 -4.20
CA ASP A 98 -16.59 0.73 -5.62
C ASP A 98 -15.95 -0.57 -6.09
N VAL A 99 -15.07 -1.16 -5.27
CA VAL A 99 -14.44 -2.45 -5.57
C VAL A 99 -15.51 -3.53 -5.68
N THR A 100 -16.44 -3.59 -4.74
CA THR A 100 -17.51 -4.61 -4.74
C THR A 100 -18.45 -4.45 -5.92
N ALA A 101 -18.83 -3.21 -6.28
CA ALA A 101 -19.64 -2.93 -7.46
C ALA A 101 -18.90 -3.31 -8.74
N GLY A 102 -17.63 -2.91 -8.89
CA GLY A 102 -16.83 -3.23 -10.06
C GLY A 102 -16.56 -4.72 -10.24
N ILE A 103 -16.46 -5.51 -9.16
CA ILE A 103 -16.36 -6.97 -9.23
C ILE A 103 -17.68 -7.57 -9.76
N LYS A 104 -18.83 -7.10 -9.28
CA LYS A 104 -20.14 -7.58 -9.75
C LYS A 104 -20.41 -7.22 -11.21
N GLU A 105 -19.95 -6.05 -11.65
CA GLU A 105 -20.03 -5.59 -13.03
C GLU A 105 -19.01 -6.28 -13.95
N GLY A 106 -18.05 -7.03 -13.39
CA GLY A 106 -16.98 -7.68 -14.15
C GLY A 106 -15.88 -6.74 -14.63
N ARG A 107 -15.86 -5.49 -14.16
CA ARG A 107 -14.77 -4.52 -14.42
C ARG A 107 -13.50 -4.87 -13.64
N TYR A 108 -13.68 -5.37 -12.41
CA TYR A 108 -12.59 -5.79 -11.55
C TYR A 108 -12.58 -7.31 -11.39
N HIS A 109 -11.38 -7.87 -11.34
CA HIS A 109 -11.16 -9.29 -11.17
C HIS A 109 -10.45 -9.52 -9.84
N GLN A 110 -11.11 -10.22 -8.92
CA GLN A 110 -10.54 -10.57 -7.64
C GLN A 110 -9.71 -11.84 -7.77
N GLY A 111 -8.57 -11.89 -7.09
CA GLY A 111 -7.70 -13.07 -7.06
C GLY A 111 -6.58 -12.96 -6.05
N VAL A 112 -5.86 -14.06 -5.84
CA VAL A 112 -4.67 -14.08 -4.97
C VAL A 112 -3.46 -13.68 -5.80
N LEU A 113 -2.73 -12.65 -5.37
CA LEU A 113 -1.47 -12.23 -5.98
C LEU A 113 -0.35 -13.19 -5.58
N ARG A 114 0.34 -13.75 -6.58
CA ARG A 114 1.52 -14.59 -6.41
C ARG A 114 2.73 -13.90 -7.03
N VAL A 115 3.66 -13.46 -6.19
CA VAL A 115 4.86 -12.74 -6.64
C VAL A 115 5.98 -13.73 -6.94
N GLY A 116 6.72 -13.49 -8.03
CA GLY A 116 7.84 -14.35 -8.40
C GLY A 116 9.00 -14.27 -7.40
N ARG A 117 9.58 -15.42 -7.03
CA ARG A 117 10.78 -15.47 -6.16
C ARG A 117 11.97 -14.68 -6.71
N PHE A 118 12.03 -14.54 -8.03
CA PHE A 118 13.14 -13.94 -8.76
C PHE A 118 12.90 -12.47 -9.12
N ASN A 119 11.65 -12.03 -9.14
CA ASN A 119 11.27 -10.65 -9.42
C ASN A 119 10.17 -10.19 -8.46
N PRO A 120 10.51 -9.40 -7.42
CA PRO A 120 9.52 -8.92 -6.46
C PRO A 120 8.56 -7.90 -7.06
N TYR A 121 8.84 -7.40 -8.27
CA TYR A 121 8.00 -6.43 -8.99
C TYR A 121 7.19 -7.05 -10.11
N GLU A 122 7.11 -8.37 -10.16
CA GLU A 122 6.30 -9.10 -11.13
C GLU A 122 5.55 -10.23 -10.42
N GLY A 123 4.23 -10.24 -10.58
CA GLY A 123 3.35 -11.21 -9.98
C GLY A 123 2.22 -11.64 -10.91
N ARG A 124 1.58 -12.73 -10.55
CA ARG A 124 0.43 -13.30 -11.25
C ARG A 124 -0.76 -13.33 -10.34
N VAL A 125 -1.90 -12.87 -10.82
CA VAL A 125 -3.17 -12.94 -10.09
C VAL A 125 -4.02 -14.04 -10.71
N ALA A 126 -4.25 -15.09 -9.93
CA ALA A 126 -5.18 -16.15 -10.33
C ALA A 126 -6.61 -15.66 -10.09
N SER A 127 -7.35 -15.38 -11.16
CA SER A 127 -8.75 -14.98 -11.08
C SER A 127 -9.67 -15.97 -11.78
N GLY A 128 -10.70 -16.42 -11.06
CA GLY A 128 -11.69 -17.35 -11.59
C GLY A 128 -12.56 -16.78 -12.70
N SER A 129 -12.62 -15.44 -12.86
CA SER A 129 -13.47 -14.78 -13.86
C SER A 129 -12.82 -14.68 -15.25
N VAL A 130 -11.49 -14.65 -15.34
CA VAL A 130 -10.77 -14.47 -16.61
C VAL A 130 -10.29 -15.82 -17.18
N GLY A 131 -10.21 -16.86 -16.36
CA GLY A 131 -9.79 -18.20 -16.78
C GLY A 131 -8.30 -18.34 -17.12
N GLN A 132 -7.55 -17.23 -17.06
CA GLN A 132 -6.11 -17.15 -17.22
C GLN A 132 -5.50 -16.30 -16.10
N ASP A 133 -4.21 -16.48 -15.85
CA ASP A 133 -3.47 -15.69 -14.87
C ASP A 133 -3.21 -14.27 -15.41
N ILE A 134 -3.57 -13.26 -14.62
CA ILE A 134 -3.33 -11.85 -14.97
C ILE A 134 -1.91 -11.48 -14.52
N LEU A 135 -1.08 -11.03 -15.46
CA LEU A 135 0.27 -10.53 -15.16
C LEU A 135 0.19 -9.11 -14.61
N VAL A 136 0.76 -8.89 -13.43
CA VAL A 136 0.96 -7.56 -12.85
C VAL A 136 2.47 -7.31 -12.79
N SER A 137 2.94 -6.34 -13.56
CA SER A 137 4.37 -6.02 -13.67
C SER A 137 4.60 -4.54 -13.41
N GLY A 138 5.46 -4.25 -12.44
CA GLY A 138 5.81 -2.90 -12.06
C GLY A 138 5.52 -2.60 -10.60
N ARG A 139 6.42 -1.82 -9.98
CA ARG A 139 6.27 -1.39 -8.59
C ARG A 139 4.98 -0.59 -8.37
N ILE A 140 4.60 0.25 -9.33
CA ILE A 140 3.43 1.12 -9.23
C ILE A 140 2.14 0.33 -9.39
N ASP A 141 2.09 -0.57 -10.38
CA ASP A 141 0.88 -1.33 -10.72
C ASP A 141 0.51 -2.40 -9.68
N MET A 142 1.51 -2.94 -8.97
CA MET A 142 1.24 -3.81 -7.80
C MET A 142 0.65 -3.04 -6.61
N ASN A 143 0.72 -1.71 -6.60
CA ASN A 143 0.13 -0.82 -5.59
C ASN A 143 0.15 -1.35 -4.14
N ARG A 144 1.35 -1.45 -3.54
CA ARG A 144 1.56 -1.88 -2.14
C ARG A 144 1.06 -3.29 -1.80
N ALA A 145 0.65 -4.10 -2.78
CA ALA A 145 0.28 -5.49 -2.57
C ALA A 145 1.53 -6.37 -2.34
N PHE A 146 1.35 -7.41 -1.54
CA PHE A 146 2.35 -8.43 -1.23
C PHE A 146 1.92 -9.80 -1.73
N ASP A 147 2.88 -10.73 -1.73
CA ASP A 147 2.63 -12.13 -2.05
C ASP A 147 1.60 -12.74 -1.09
N GLY A 148 0.58 -13.39 -1.65
CA GLY A 148 -0.52 -14.00 -0.91
C GLY A 148 -1.70 -13.07 -0.64
N ASP A 149 -1.61 -11.78 -0.97
CA ASP A 149 -2.72 -10.85 -0.78
C ASP A 149 -3.89 -11.15 -1.74
N ILE A 150 -5.11 -10.94 -1.24
CA ILE A 150 -6.32 -10.94 -2.06
C ILE A 150 -6.48 -9.54 -2.65
N VAL A 151 -6.28 -9.43 -3.96
CA VAL A 151 -6.30 -8.16 -4.70
C VAL A 151 -7.47 -8.13 -5.68
N ALA A 152 -7.94 -6.92 -5.99
CA ALA A 152 -8.86 -6.67 -7.09
C ALA A 152 -8.09 -5.90 -8.16
N VAL A 153 -7.98 -6.47 -9.36
CA VAL A 153 -7.24 -5.88 -10.49
C VAL A 153 -8.19 -5.40 -11.58
N GLU A 154 -7.80 -4.32 -12.24
CA GLU A 154 -8.44 -3.80 -13.46
C GLU A 154 -7.55 -4.15 -14.65
N LEU A 155 -8.15 -4.64 -15.74
CA LEU A 155 -7.39 -4.92 -16.95
C LEU A 155 -7.07 -3.62 -17.69
N LEU A 156 -5.80 -3.45 -18.03
CA LEU A 156 -5.38 -2.39 -18.93
C LEU A 156 -5.89 -2.67 -20.37
N PRO A 157 -5.99 -1.65 -21.22
CA PRO A 157 -6.23 -1.86 -22.65
C PRO A 157 -5.20 -2.82 -23.27
N GLU A 158 -5.62 -3.64 -24.24
CA GLU A 158 -4.78 -4.67 -24.85
C GLU A 158 -3.45 -4.13 -25.41
N ALA A 159 -3.44 -2.89 -25.90
CA ALA A 159 -2.23 -2.21 -26.39
C ALA A 159 -1.15 -2.01 -25.31
N GLN A 160 -1.49 -2.13 -24.03
CA GLN A 160 -0.57 -1.98 -22.90
C GLN A 160 -0.21 -3.33 -22.26
N TRP A 161 -0.70 -4.44 -22.80
CA TRP A 161 -0.38 -5.77 -22.28
C TRP A 161 1.09 -6.09 -22.52
N ARG A 162 1.71 -6.68 -21.50
CA ARG A 162 3.14 -7.01 -21.50
C ARG A 162 3.32 -8.51 -21.38
N SER A 163 4.43 -8.99 -21.96
CA SER A 163 4.90 -10.35 -21.71
C SER A 163 5.70 -10.43 -20.41
N PRO A 164 5.77 -11.61 -19.76
CA PRO A 164 6.61 -11.82 -18.58
C PRO A 164 8.08 -11.46 -18.84
N SER A 165 8.76 -10.86 -17.85
CA SER A 165 10.14 -10.42 -18.03
C SER A 165 11.08 -11.62 -18.03
N ALA A 166 11.91 -11.76 -19.06
CA ALA A 166 12.97 -12.78 -19.10
C ALA A 166 14.19 -12.43 -18.22
N ARG A 167 14.25 -11.20 -17.69
CA ARG A 167 15.42 -10.65 -17.00
C ARG A 167 15.15 -10.36 -15.52
N LEU A 168 16.12 -10.71 -14.69
CA LEU A 168 16.10 -10.46 -13.25
C LEU A 168 16.33 -8.97 -12.94
N PRO A 169 15.55 -8.35 -12.04
CA PRO A 169 15.81 -6.98 -11.59
C PRO A 169 17.16 -6.91 -10.86
N GLY A 170 18.12 -6.19 -11.45
CA GLY A 170 19.48 -6.03 -10.92
C GLY A 170 20.59 -6.29 -11.94
N GLY A 171 20.28 -6.90 -13.10
CA GLY A 171 21.20 -6.90 -14.23
C GLY A 171 21.19 -5.52 -14.88
N ALA A 172 22.25 -4.74 -14.71
CA ALA A 172 22.37 -3.41 -15.32
C ALA A 172 22.15 -3.44 -16.84
N SER A 173 21.10 -2.78 -17.33
CA SER A 173 21.22 -1.90 -18.49
C SER A 173 20.06 -0.90 -18.46
N ALA A 174 20.41 0.37 -18.42
CA ALA A 174 19.54 1.42 -18.93
C ALA A 174 19.33 1.16 -20.42
N ALA A 175 18.10 0.82 -20.81
CA ALA A 175 17.61 0.93 -22.17
C ALA A 175 16.09 0.98 -22.09
N GLY A 176 15.52 2.12 -22.50
CA GLY A 176 14.09 2.21 -22.74
C GLY A 176 13.79 1.45 -24.02
N ASP A 177 13.05 0.36 -23.92
CA ASP A 177 12.49 -0.32 -25.07
C ASP A 177 11.05 0.17 -25.24
N ASN A 178 10.93 1.23 -26.04
CA ASN A 178 9.71 1.50 -26.80
C ASN A 178 9.70 0.50 -27.96
N ASP A 179 9.10 -0.67 -27.77
CA ASP A 179 8.84 -1.58 -28.88
C ASP A 179 7.54 -1.13 -29.57
N ALA A 180 7.68 -0.12 -30.44
CA ALA A 180 6.65 0.29 -31.36
C ALA A 180 6.68 -0.68 -32.55
N ALA A 181 5.67 -1.54 -32.63
CA ALA A 181 5.44 -2.45 -33.73
C ALA A 181 5.43 -1.68 -35.07
N ALA A 182 6.47 -1.87 -35.88
CA ALA A 182 6.48 -1.49 -37.29
C ALA A 182 5.85 -2.64 -38.09
N GLY A 183 4.78 -2.32 -38.81
CA GLY A 183 4.00 -3.26 -39.59
C GLY A 183 4.79 -3.90 -40.74
N GLU A 184 4.59 -5.20 -40.90
CA GLU A 184 4.98 -5.95 -42.09
C GLU A 184 3.90 -5.75 -43.17
N GLU A 185 4.21 -4.98 -44.21
CA GLU A 185 3.46 -5.02 -45.47
C GLU A 185 4.04 -6.14 -46.33
N GLU A 186 3.35 -7.29 -46.35
CA GLU A 186 3.50 -8.33 -47.36
C GLU A 186 2.47 -8.05 -48.46
N ASP A 187 2.91 -7.68 -49.66
CA ASP A 187 2.07 -7.77 -50.85
C ASP A 187 2.93 -8.25 -52.02
N GLY A 188 2.74 -9.52 -52.36
CA GLY A 188 3.26 -10.11 -53.59
C GLY A 188 2.10 -10.41 -54.53
N LEU A 189 2.23 -10.03 -55.81
CA LEU A 189 1.95 -10.94 -56.94
C LEU A 189 2.41 -10.32 -58.27
N GLU A 190 3.11 -11.13 -59.07
CA GLU A 190 3.47 -10.89 -60.48
C GLU A 190 2.23 -10.78 -61.40
N PRO A 191 2.41 -10.41 -62.68
CA PRO A 191 2.79 -11.43 -63.69
C PRO A 191 4.00 -11.08 -64.57
#